data_AF-W1Y583-F1
#
_entry.id   AF-W1Y583-F1
#
_cell.length_a   1.000
_cell.length_b   1.000
_cell.length_c   1.000
_cell.angle_alpha   90.00
_cell.angle_beta   90.00
_cell.angle_gamma   90.00
#
_symmetry.space_group_name_H-M   'P 1'
#
loop_
_entity.id
_entity.type
_entity.pdbx_description
1 polymer ?
#
loop_
_entity_poly.entity_id
_entity_poly.type
_entity_poly.pdbx_seq_one_letter_code
_entity_poly.pdbx_strand_id
1 'polypeptide(L)'
;ETKEGYRNLVKIVSKASTEGFNYKPRADRDLLRQYSKGIIALSACIQGEIPQYILQDNMEGAKRSIEWYIETYGKDNFFLEIQNHGLPEEAKAQEELIKLSKEYGLGIVASNDFHYVLKEDADAQDIKVCIS
;
A
#
# COMPACT_ATOMS: atom_id res chain seq x y z
N GLU A 1 15.15 1.88 9.08
CA GLU A 1 15.53 2.53 7.81
C GLU A 1 16.95 2.11 7.44
N THR A 2 17.21 1.74 6.18
CA THR A 2 18.56 1.38 5.71
C THR A 2 18.95 2.21 4.49
N LYS A 3 20.25 2.53 4.35
CA LYS A 3 20.78 3.23 3.18
C LYS A 3 20.56 2.46 1.87
N GLU A 4 20.49 1.13 1.95
CA GLU A 4 20.19 0.27 0.82
C GLU A 4 18.73 0.43 0.38
N GLY A 5 17.78 0.42 1.32
CA GLY A 5 16.36 0.67 1.03
C GLY A 5 16.12 2.01 0.34
N TYR A 6 16.74 3.08 0.83
CA TYR A 6 16.67 4.41 0.17
C TYR A 6 17.16 4.36 -1.29
N ARG A 7 18.33 3.75 -1.53
CA ARG A 7 18.88 3.63 -2.90
C ARG A 7 17.98 2.81 -3.82
N ASN A 8 17.36 1.77 -3.29
CA ASN A 8 16.42 0.92 -4.01
C ASN A 8 15.12 1.67 -4.35
N LEU A 9 14.57 2.45 -3.43
CA LEU A 9 13.44 3.34 -3.71
C LEU A 9 13.76 4.34 -4.82
N VAL A 10 14.95 4.95 -4.80
CA VAL A 10 15.41 5.85 -5.88
C VAL A 10 15.42 5.12 -7.23
N LYS A 11 15.88 3.86 -7.29
CA LYS A 11 15.88 3.05 -8.51
C LYS A 11 14.46 2.73 -9.00
N ILE A 12 13.57 2.33 -8.10
CA ILE A 12 12.17 2.03 -8.42
C ILE A 12 11.50 3.27 -9.02
N VAL A 13 11.59 4.42 -8.35
CA VAL A 13 10.96 5.66 -8.82
C VAL A 13 11.55 6.13 -10.16
N SER A 14 12.87 6.05 -10.31
CA SER A 14 13.54 6.43 -11.57
C SER A 14 13.04 5.57 -12.73
N LYS A 15 13.03 4.25 -12.57
CA LYS A 15 12.58 3.31 -13.61
C LYS A 15 11.09 3.39 -13.88
N ALA A 16 10.26 3.57 -12.86
CA ALA A 16 8.83 3.80 -13.03
C ALA A 16 8.56 5.05 -13.89
N SER A 17 9.43 6.06 -13.82
CA SER A 17 9.32 7.32 -14.58
C SER A 17 9.90 7.24 -15.99
N THR A 18 10.99 6.49 -16.19
CA THR A 18 11.66 6.43 -17.51
C THR A 18 11.19 5.26 -18.38
N GLU A 19 10.74 4.17 -17.77
CA GLU A 19 10.42 2.90 -18.44
C GLU A 19 8.95 2.49 -18.22
N GLY A 20 8.37 2.82 -17.05
CA GLY A 20 7.00 2.43 -16.67
C GLY A 20 5.92 3.49 -16.89
N PHE A 21 6.28 4.63 -17.48
CA PHE A 21 5.38 5.78 -17.60
C PHE A 21 4.26 5.53 -18.61
N ASN A 22 3.02 5.73 -18.19
CA ASN A 22 1.86 5.82 -19.06
C ASN A 22 1.10 7.12 -18.76
N TYR A 23 0.01 7.06 -18.00
CA TYR A 23 -0.65 8.25 -17.45
C TYR A 23 0.01 8.71 -16.13
N LYS A 24 0.58 7.75 -15.39
CA LYS A 24 1.37 7.94 -14.18
C LYS A 24 2.60 7.03 -14.25
N PRO A 25 3.70 7.36 -13.53
CA PRO A 25 4.81 6.41 -13.37
C PRO A 25 4.31 5.17 -12.62
N ARG A 26 4.64 3.97 -13.12
CA ARG A 26 4.21 2.69 -12.53
C ARG A 26 5.40 1.76 -12.34
N ALA A 27 5.42 1.03 -11.23
CA ALA A 27 6.34 -0.07 -10.99
C ALA A 27 5.58 -1.39 -11.07
N ASP A 28 6.12 -2.38 -11.79
CA ASP A 28 5.59 -3.73 -11.82
C ASP A 28 6.21 -4.60 -10.71
N ARG A 29 5.66 -5.81 -10.54
CA ARG A 29 6.11 -6.76 -9.53
C ARG A 29 7.58 -7.19 -9.74
N ASP A 30 8.05 -7.29 -10.99
CA ASP A 30 9.42 -7.70 -11.26
C ASP A 30 10.42 -6.62 -10.85
N LEU A 31 10.11 -5.35 -11.12
CA LEU A 31 10.89 -4.21 -10.67
C LEU A 31 10.91 -4.10 -9.15
N LEU A 32 9.76 -4.25 -8.50
CA LEU A 32 9.65 -4.23 -7.05
C LEU A 32 10.45 -5.36 -6.41
N ARG A 33 10.39 -6.57 -6.98
CA ARG A 33 11.17 -7.73 -6.52
C ARG A 33 12.67 -7.53 -6.72
N GLN A 34 13.09 -6.95 -7.84
CA GLN A 34 14.50 -6.67 -8.11
C GLN A 34 15.13 -5.73 -7.06
N TYR A 35 14.35 -4.76 -6.55
CA TYR A 35 14.82 -3.73 -5.64
C TYR A 35 14.12 -3.78 -4.26
N SER A 36 13.64 -4.94 -3.81
CA SER A 36 12.87 -5.04 -2.55
C SER A 36 13.72 -4.90 -1.29
N LYS A 37 15.03 -5.19 -1.37
CA LYS A 37 15.90 -5.29 -0.21
C LYS A 37 15.97 -3.97 0.57
N GLY A 38 15.79 -4.06 1.89
CA GLY A 38 15.87 -2.92 2.80
C GLY A 38 14.64 -2.01 2.81
N ILE A 39 13.55 -2.41 2.13
CA ILE A 39 12.26 -1.71 2.08
C ILE A 39 11.24 -2.46 2.95
N ILE A 40 10.44 -1.70 3.69
CA ILE A 40 9.24 -2.20 4.37
C ILE A 40 8.04 -1.81 3.50
N ALA A 41 7.16 -2.77 3.22
CA ALA A 41 5.93 -2.57 2.45
C ALA A 41 4.69 -2.67 3.35
N LEU A 42 3.68 -1.87 3.01
CA LEU A 42 2.36 -1.89 3.63
C LEU A 42 1.32 -2.30 2.59
N SER A 43 0.18 -2.86 3.01
CA SER A 43 -0.90 -3.28 2.09
C SER A 43 -1.64 -2.12 1.40
N ALA A 44 -1.31 -0.87 1.74
CA ALA A 44 -1.90 0.38 1.26
C ALA A 44 -3.34 0.63 1.78
N CYS A 45 -3.88 1.81 1.41
CA CYS A 45 -5.24 2.26 1.71
C CYS A 45 -6.30 1.44 0.95
N ILE A 46 -7.56 1.89 0.95
CA ILE A 46 -8.68 1.20 0.30
C ILE A 46 -8.48 0.95 -1.21
N GLN A 47 -7.62 1.72 -1.87
CA GLN A 47 -7.23 1.58 -3.28
C GLN A 47 -6.08 0.57 -3.49
N GLY A 48 -5.53 0.01 -2.42
CA GLY A 48 -4.50 -1.02 -2.46
C GLY A 48 -5.01 -2.33 -3.05
N GLU A 49 -4.10 -3.13 -3.61
CA GLU A 49 -4.42 -4.40 -4.27
C GLU A 49 -5.18 -5.37 -3.35
N ILE A 50 -4.73 -5.54 -2.11
CA ILE A 50 -5.34 -6.47 -1.14
C ILE A 50 -6.73 -5.98 -0.70
N PRO A 51 -6.91 -4.73 -0.23
CA PRO A 51 -8.24 -4.19 0.07
C PRO A 51 -9.20 -4.25 -1.13
N GLN A 52 -8.75 -3.93 -2.35
CA GLN A 52 -9.59 -4.02 -3.55
C GLN A 52 -10.09 -5.44 -3.80
N TYR A 53 -9.24 -6.47 -3.66
CA TYR A 53 -9.67 -7.86 -3.77
C TYR A 53 -10.68 -8.26 -2.70
N ILE A 54 -10.51 -7.79 -1.46
CA ILE A 54 -11.48 -8.02 -0.38
C ILE A 54 -12.83 -7.38 -0.71
N LEU A 55 -12.84 -6.13 -1.18
CA LEU A 55 -14.07 -5.43 -1.53
C LEU A 55 -14.84 -6.12 -2.67
N GLN A 56 -14.11 -6.71 -3.62
CA GLN A 56 -14.63 -7.49 -4.74
C GLN A 56 -14.98 -8.94 -4.37
N ASP A 57 -14.96 -9.30 -3.09
CA ASP A 57 -15.22 -10.66 -2.57
C ASP A 57 -14.29 -11.73 -3.18
N ASN A 58 -13.10 -11.32 -3.64
CA ASN A 58 -12.08 -12.17 -4.24
C ASN A 58 -10.97 -12.47 -3.23
N MET A 59 -11.29 -13.28 -2.21
CA MET A 59 -10.36 -13.62 -1.15
C MET A 59 -9.11 -14.37 -1.66
N GLU A 60 -9.27 -15.19 -2.70
CA GLU A 60 -8.16 -15.88 -3.35
C GLU A 60 -7.14 -14.90 -3.97
N GLY A 61 -7.63 -13.80 -4.55
CA GLY A 61 -6.78 -12.72 -5.06
C GLY A 61 -6.03 -11.99 -3.95
N ALA A 62 -6.70 -11.72 -2.83
CA ALA A 62 -6.08 -11.10 -1.65
C ALA A 62 -4.96 -11.99 -1.09
N LYS A 63 -5.21 -13.28 -0.92
CA LYS A 63 -4.23 -14.27 -0.42
C LYS A 63 -3.01 -14.40 -1.33
N ARG A 64 -3.21 -14.56 -2.63
CA ARG A 64 -2.11 -14.58 -3.61
C ARG A 64 -1.26 -13.31 -3.59
N SER A 65 -1.89 -12.17 -3.35
CA SER A 65 -1.17 -10.90 -3.25
C SER A 65 -0.34 -10.84 -1.97
N ILE A 66 -0.92 -11.21 -0.83
CA ILE A 66 -0.19 -11.33 0.45
C ILE A 66 1.03 -12.24 0.31
N GLU A 67 0.85 -13.42 -0.29
CA GLU A 67 1.95 -14.38 -0.50
C GLU A 67 3.07 -13.79 -1.35
N TRP A 68 2.72 -13.04 -2.40
CA TRP A 68 3.70 -12.33 -3.22
C TRP A 68 4.46 -11.24 -2.44
N TYR A 69 3.78 -10.45 -1.60
CA TYR A 69 4.45 -9.46 -0.75
C TYR A 69 5.37 -10.13 0.28
N ILE A 70 4.93 -11.24 0.89
CA ILE A 70 5.75 -12.02 1.83
C ILE A 70 6.99 -12.59 1.13
N GLU A 71 6.84 -13.17 -0.06
CA GLU A 71 7.96 -13.69 -0.86
C GLU A 71 8.95 -12.56 -1.21
N THR A 72 8.43 -11.39 -1.53
CA THR A 72 9.22 -10.28 -2.07
C THR A 72 9.96 -9.47 -1.00
N TYR A 73 9.29 -9.13 0.11
CA TYR A 73 9.83 -8.28 1.16
C TYR A 73 10.24 -9.06 2.42
N GLY A 74 9.69 -10.26 2.59
CA GLY A 74 9.84 -11.05 3.81
C GLY A 74 8.75 -10.73 4.83
N LYS A 75 8.41 -11.74 5.64
CA LYS A 75 7.34 -11.68 6.64
C LYS A 75 7.52 -10.55 7.67
N ASP A 76 8.76 -10.21 7.99
CA ASP A 76 9.09 -9.16 8.97
C ASP A 76 9.12 -7.74 8.37
N ASN A 77 9.02 -7.62 7.03
CA ASN A 77 9.04 -6.33 6.32
C ASN A 77 7.76 -6.08 5.52
N PHE A 78 6.71 -6.87 5.72
CA PHE A 78 5.40 -6.65 5.13
C PHE A 78 4.32 -6.62 6.22
N PHE A 79 3.51 -5.57 6.22
CA PHE A 79 2.48 -5.34 7.22
C PHE A 79 1.13 -5.06 6.56
N LEU A 80 0.05 -5.52 7.19
CA LEU A 80 -1.29 -5.14 6.80
C LEU A 80 -1.63 -3.78 7.40
N GLU A 81 -1.98 -2.83 6.54
CA GLU A 81 -2.27 -1.45 6.89
C GLU A 81 -3.77 -1.27 7.15
N ILE A 82 -4.10 -0.61 8.25
CA ILE A 82 -5.49 -0.30 8.63
C ILE A 82 -5.63 1.20 8.77
N GLN A 83 -6.70 1.73 8.17
CA GLN A 83 -7.13 3.12 8.20
C GLN A 83 -8.62 3.14 8.55
N ASN A 84 -9.10 4.23 9.14
CA ASN A 84 -10.52 4.38 9.48
C ASN A 84 -10.96 5.84 9.46
N HIS A 85 -11.63 6.21 8.38
CA HIS A 85 -12.26 7.50 8.13
C HIS A 85 -13.79 7.43 8.27
N GLY A 86 -14.33 6.31 8.79
CA GLY A 86 -15.77 6.08 8.92
C GLY A 86 -16.46 5.60 7.65
N LEU A 87 -15.70 5.13 6.65
CA LEU A 87 -16.23 4.60 5.39
C LEU A 87 -16.64 3.12 5.53
N PRO A 88 -17.81 2.69 5.00
CA PRO A 88 -18.24 1.30 5.05
C PRO A 88 -17.25 0.32 4.40
N GLU A 89 -16.60 0.74 3.32
CA GLU A 89 -15.61 -0.05 2.58
C GLU A 89 -14.37 -0.31 3.45
N GLU A 90 -13.91 0.69 4.19
CA GLU A 90 -12.79 0.55 5.12
C GLU A 90 -13.15 -0.39 6.27
N ALA A 91 -14.37 -0.31 6.81
CA ALA A 91 -14.84 -1.23 7.84
C ALA A 91 -14.84 -2.69 7.35
N LYS A 92 -15.33 -2.94 6.12
CA LYS A 92 -15.29 -4.27 5.49
C LYS A 92 -13.85 -4.76 5.29
N ALA A 93 -12.99 -3.92 4.72
CA ALA A 93 -11.59 -4.27 4.47
C ALA A 93 -10.83 -4.55 5.77
N GLN A 94 -11.02 -3.70 6.79
CA GLN A 94 -10.39 -3.83 8.09
C GLN A 94 -10.70 -5.18 8.76
N GLU A 95 -11.97 -5.62 8.75
CA GLU A 95 -12.35 -6.89 9.35
C GLU A 95 -11.58 -8.06 8.74
N GLU A 96 -11.51 -8.12 7.42
CA GLU A 96 -10.83 -9.19 6.68
C GLU A 96 -9.30 -9.08 6.80
N LEU A 97 -8.73 -7.88 6.77
CA LEU A 97 -7.29 -7.67 7.00
C LEU A 97 -6.87 -8.17 8.39
N ILE A 98 -7.70 -7.99 9.42
CA ILE A 98 -7.41 -8.52 10.76
C ILE A 98 -7.43 -10.06 10.77
N LYS A 99 -8.36 -10.69 10.04
CA LYS A 99 -8.40 -12.15 9.89
C LYS A 99 -7.15 -12.66 9.16
N LEU A 100 -6.78 -12.03 8.05
CA LEU A 100 -5.60 -12.37 7.26
C LEU A 100 -4.29 -12.14 8.02
N SER A 101 -4.20 -11.08 8.84
CA SER A 101 -3.06 -10.85 9.74
C SER A 101 -2.85 -12.04 10.67
N LYS A 102 -3.92 -12.58 11.27
CA LYS A 102 -3.85 -13.76 12.14
C LYS A 102 -3.51 -15.03 11.36
N GLU A 103 -4.10 -15.23 10.19
CA GLU A 103 -3.89 -16.40 9.33
C GLU A 103 -2.42 -16.51 8.89
N TYR A 104 -1.85 -15.42 8.37
CA TYR A 104 -0.48 -15.39 7.88
C TYR A 104 0.54 -15.04 8.97
N GLY A 105 0.10 -14.62 10.16
CA GLY A 105 0.96 -14.14 11.24
C GLY A 105 1.72 -12.86 10.87
N LEU A 106 1.04 -11.93 10.18
CA LEU A 106 1.59 -10.64 9.78
C LEU A 106 1.26 -9.56 10.81
N GLY A 107 2.17 -8.61 10.97
CA GLY A 107 1.91 -7.43 11.79
C GLY A 107 0.87 -6.51 11.16
N ILE A 108 0.19 -5.73 12.00
CA ILE A 108 -0.73 -4.67 11.59
C ILE A 108 -0.08 -3.32 11.89
N VAL A 109 -0.25 -2.37 10.98
CA VAL A 109 0.14 -0.96 11.16
C VAL A 109 -1.08 -0.08 10.97
N ALA A 110 -1.28 0.87 11.88
CA ALA A 110 -2.30 1.91 11.72
C ALA A 110 -1.69 3.14 11.04
N SER A 111 -2.39 3.69 10.05
CA SER A 111 -2.06 4.95 9.40
C SER A 111 -3.34 5.76 9.13
N ASN A 112 -3.21 6.95 8.54
CA ASN A 112 -4.35 7.86 8.34
C ASN A 112 -4.37 8.55 6.97
N ASP A 113 -3.49 8.16 6.04
CA ASP A 113 -3.40 8.72 4.67
C ASP A 113 -3.63 10.25 4.58
N PHE A 114 -2.96 11.02 5.45
CA PHE A 114 -3.25 12.45 5.57
C PHE A 114 -2.79 13.20 4.31
N HIS A 115 -3.65 14.08 3.81
CA HIS A 115 -3.37 14.94 2.65
C HIS A 115 -3.23 16.42 3.01
N TYR A 116 -3.35 16.74 4.30
CA TYR A 116 -3.28 18.08 4.86
C TYR A 116 -2.76 17.99 6.31
N VAL A 117 -2.31 19.11 6.88
CA VAL A 117 -1.62 19.12 8.17
C VAL A 117 -2.61 19.18 9.33
N LEU A 118 -3.57 20.11 9.27
CA LEU A 118 -4.58 20.32 10.29
C LEU A 118 -5.97 20.05 9.75
N LYS A 119 -6.91 19.70 10.64
CA LYS A 119 -8.29 19.40 10.24
C LYS A 119 -8.97 20.59 9.55
N GLU A 120 -8.62 21.79 9.95
CA GLU A 120 -9.14 23.06 9.41
C GLU A 120 -8.67 23.31 7.96
N ASP A 121 -7.62 22.62 7.50
CA ASP A 121 -7.10 22.73 6.14
C ASP A 121 -7.89 21.89 5.11
N ALA A 122 -8.93 21.16 5.55
CA ALA A 122 -9.71 20.27 4.69
C ALA A 122 -10.34 21.02 3.49
N ASP A 123 -10.89 22.22 3.72
CA ASP A 123 -11.49 23.03 2.65
C ASP A 123 -10.45 23.47 1.60
N ALA A 124 -9.23 23.80 2.05
CA ALA A 124 -8.14 24.17 1.15
C ALA A 124 -7.69 22.97 0.29
N GLN A 125 -7.65 21.78 0.88
CA GLN A 125 -7.37 20.55 0.14
C GLN A 125 -8.46 20.26 -0.91
N ASP A 126 -9.74 20.45 -0.57
CA ASP A 126 -10.86 20.23 -1.50
C ASP A 126 -10.75 21.14 -2.72
N ILE A 127 -10.48 22.44 -2.51
CA ILE A 127 -10.24 23.41 -3.58
C ILE A 127 -9.03 22.98 -4.45
N LYS A 128 -7.93 22.53 -3.82
CA LYS A 128 -6.73 22.08 -4.54
C LYS A 128 -7.04 20.90 -5.47
N VAL A 129 -7.90 19.97 -5.04
CA VAL A 129 -8.27 18.80 -5.86
C VAL A 129 -9.06 19.23 -7.10
N CYS A 130 -9.92 20.25 -7.01
CA CYS A 130 -10.66 20.78 -8.17
C CYS A 130 -9.78 21.39 -9.28
N ILE A 131 -8.57 21.84 -8.93
CA ILE A 131 -7.64 22.49 -9.88
C ILE A 131 -6.68 21.48 -10.53
N SER A 132 -6.49 20.31 -9.92
CA SER A 132 -5.44 19.34 -10.26
C SER A 132 -5.80 18.42 -11.43
#